data_AF-A0A222SKV5-F1
#
_entry.id   AF-A0A222SKV5-F1
#
_cell.length_a   1.000
_cell.length_b   1.000
_cell.length_c   1.000
_cell.angle_alpha   90.00
_cell.angle_beta   90.00
_cell.angle_gamma   90.00
#
_symmetry.space_group_name_H-M   'P 1'
#
loop_
_entity.id
_entity.type
_entity.pdbx_description
1 polymer ?
#
loop_
_entity_poly.entity_id
_entity_poly.type
_entity_poly.pdbx_seq_one_letter_code
_entity_poly.pdbx_strand_id
1 'polypeptide(L)'
;MQNQILKDRKLETCTNPISLQDIRTLKELYRLKSETRDLREPLVRNIMKRRVVGQQCIESLKNALYSLETIHIDDYTGQRVLSLDGKKQIEVDLTYEIRELRKDIYYLEYGEDHFINYLGKFIPNFRSHLNEGIAMLRGKRFNAFITDRDGTTNNYCGRYRSSIQPIYNAVFLSRFAKNCCNFPIFITSAPLRDFGILNVSINPEDIFYYAGSKGREFISPDGAFHTYPIDEEKQQRIQLLNDRLRLLLENPNFEKFNFIGSALQLKFGQTTVARQDITHSINADESSAFLEKVKGIVREIDPEKRIFRIEDTGLDIEIILTIDTDGHDSLKDFDKGDGLEFICRSLGIKTPEGPNLVCGDTSSDIPMLEKAMEICGDVWAIFVTKDKKLEKRVKSICPQSMIVPSPDILLTMLGLLSL
;
A
#
# COMPACT_ATOMS: atom_id res chain seq x y z
N MET A 1 -23.54 24.62 -35.34
CA MET A 1 -23.51 23.16 -35.05
C MET A 1 -22.11 22.61 -34.84
N GLN A 2 -21.12 22.81 -35.74
CA GLN A 2 -19.73 22.35 -35.50
C GLN A 2 -19.04 22.97 -34.28
N ASN A 3 -19.30 24.24 -33.96
CA ASN A 3 -18.76 24.90 -32.75
C ASN A 3 -19.44 24.47 -31.43
N GLN A 4 -20.58 23.78 -31.49
CA GLN A 4 -21.24 23.21 -30.31
C GLN A 4 -20.69 21.80 -30.01
N ILE A 5 -20.44 21.01 -31.06
CA ILE A 5 -19.80 19.69 -30.95
C ILE A 5 -18.35 19.78 -30.45
N LEU A 6 -17.64 20.88 -30.78
CA LEU A 6 -16.30 21.16 -30.23
C LEU A 6 -16.33 21.68 -28.79
N LYS A 7 -17.42 22.34 -28.35
CA LYS A 7 -17.60 22.73 -26.95
C LYS A 7 -17.97 21.54 -26.06
N ASP A 8 -18.75 20.59 -26.56
CA ASP A 8 -19.10 19.35 -25.84
C ASP A 8 -17.96 18.31 -25.78
N ARG A 9 -16.82 18.59 -26.41
CA ARG A 9 -15.61 17.74 -26.38
C ARG A 9 -14.38 18.38 -25.75
N LYS A 10 -14.49 19.56 -25.15
CA LYS A 10 -13.65 19.85 -23.98
C LYS A 10 -14.30 19.12 -22.81
N LEU A 11 -14.09 17.80 -22.76
CA LEU A 11 -14.21 17.10 -21.48
C LEU A 11 -13.27 17.87 -20.55
N GLU A 12 -13.81 18.63 -19.61
CA GLU A 12 -13.05 19.12 -18.46
C GLU A 12 -12.64 17.88 -17.67
N THR A 13 -11.56 17.22 -18.13
CA THR A 13 -11.02 16.02 -17.49
C THR A 13 -10.31 16.37 -16.18
N CYS A 14 -10.03 17.67 -15.98
CA CYS A 14 -9.39 18.21 -14.80
C CYS A 14 -10.40 19.08 -14.04
N THR A 15 -11.16 18.49 -13.13
CA THR A 15 -12.14 19.23 -12.30
C THR A 15 -11.45 20.10 -11.27
N ASN A 16 -10.34 19.63 -10.70
CA ASN A 16 -9.56 20.32 -9.67
C ASN A 16 -8.08 20.41 -10.10
N PRO A 17 -7.68 21.45 -10.85
CA PRO A 17 -6.30 21.62 -11.24
C PRO A 17 -5.41 21.92 -10.04
N ILE A 18 -4.18 21.38 -10.07
CA ILE A 18 -3.18 21.62 -9.01
C ILE A 18 -2.27 22.76 -9.48
N SER A 19 -2.26 23.86 -8.73
CA SER A 19 -1.30 24.96 -8.93
C SER A 19 0.03 24.67 -8.25
N LEU A 20 1.06 25.47 -8.55
CA LEU A 20 2.31 25.47 -7.79
C LEU A 20 2.04 25.77 -6.31
N GLN A 21 2.71 25.05 -5.42
CA GLN A 21 2.58 25.20 -3.98
C GLN A 21 3.98 25.32 -3.34
N ASP A 22 4.10 26.22 -2.38
CA ASP A 22 5.27 26.32 -1.51
C ASP A 22 5.05 25.42 -0.29
N ILE A 23 5.60 24.21 -0.34
CA ILE A 23 5.40 23.19 0.69
C ILE A 23 6.44 23.38 1.79
N ARG A 24 6.00 23.80 2.98
CA ARG A 24 6.86 24.07 4.13
C ARG A 24 6.60 23.14 5.30
N THR A 25 5.44 22.48 5.31
CA THR A 25 5.01 21.61 6.39
C THR A 25 4.63 20.21 5.90
N LEU A 26 4.66 19.23 6.81
CA LEU A 26 4.14 17.88 6.53
C LEU A 26 2.64 17.88 6.21
N LYS A 27 1.87 18.76 6.86
CA LYS A 27 0.43 18.90 6.61
C LYS A 27 0.17 19.36 5.17
N GLU A 28 0.96 20.30 4.66
CA GLU A 28 0.89 20.75 3.26
C GLU A 28 1.35 19.66 2.29
N LEU A 29 2.40 18.90 2.62
CA LEU A 29 2.81 17.73 1.83
C LEU A 29 1.65 16.74 1.70
N TYR A 30 1.01 16.35 2.80
CA TYR A 30 -0.10 15.40 2.77
C TYR A 30 -1.32 15.94 2.02
N ARG A 31 -1.60 17.26 2.11
CA ARG A 31 -2.63 17.90 1.30
C ARG A 31 -2.32 17.78 -0.20
N LEU A 32 -1.12 18.15 -0.62
CA LEU A 32 -0.68 18.02 -2.02
C LEU A 32 -0.79 16.57 -2.49
N LYS A 33 -0.41 15.59 -1.65
CA LYS A 33 -0.54 14.17 -2.01
C LYS A 33 -1.99 13.74 -2.17
N SER A 34 -2.89 14.17 -1.29
CA SER A 34 -4.34 13.94 -1.45
C SER A 34 -4.86 14.51 -2.77
N GLU A 35 -4.48 15.75 -3.11
CA GLU A 35 -4.87 16.39 -4.38
C GLU A 35 -4.37 15.59 -5.58
N THR A 36 -3.13 15.06 -5.55
CA THR A 36 -2.63 14.18 -6.62
C THR A 36 -3.41 12.88 -6.72
N ARG A 37 -3.86 12.30 -5.60
CA ARG A 37 -4.70 11.09 -5.60
C ARG A 37 -6.02 11.36 -6.30
N ASP A 38 -6.70 12.44 -5.92
CA ASP A 38 -8.01 12.82 -6.45
C ASP A 38 -7.95 13.23 -7.93
N LEU A 39 -6.81 13.76 -8.37
CA LEU A 39 -6.55 14.00 -9.79
C LEU A 39 -6.30 12.70 -10.57
N ARG A 40 -5.55 11.75 -10.02
CA ARG A 40 -5.11 10.53 -10.72
C ARG A 40 -6.23 9.50 -10.91
N GLU A 41 -7.09 9.32 -9.93
CA GLU A 41 -8.19 8.35 -9.94
C GLU A 41 -9.11 8.48 -11.18
N PRO A 42 -9.67 9.66 -11.53
CA PRO A 42 -10.44 9.83 -12.76
C PRO A 42 -9.62 9.63 -14.05
N LEU A 43 -8.31 9.90 -14.03
CA LEU A 43 -7.44 9.67 -15.18
C LEU A 43 -7.32 8.18 -15.50
N VAL A 44 -7.12 7.34 -14.47
CA VAL A 44 -7.08 5.88 -14.63
C VAL A 44 -8.40 5.40 -15.25
N ARG A 45 -9.55 5.84 -14.74
CA ARG A 45 -10.86 5.49 -15.32
C ARG A 45 -11.00 5.90 -16.78
N ASN A 46 -10.51 7.09 -17.14
CA ASN A 46 -10.54 7.58 -18.51
C ASN A 46 -9.65 6.73 -19.43
N ILE A 47 -8.42 6.43 -19.02
CA ILE A 47 -7.48 5.57 -19.77
C ILE A 47 -8.07 4.16 -19.95
N MET A 48 -8.65 3.57 -18.90
CA MET A 48 -9.32 2.27 -18.95
C MET A 48 -10.51 2.25 -19.93
N LYS A 49 -11.19 3.38 -20.11
CA LYS A 49 -12.28 3.58 -21.08
C LYS A 49 -11.81 4.08 -22.45
N ARG A 50 -10.50 4.11 -22.71
CA ARG A 50 -9.88 4.64 -23.95
C ARG A 50 -10.30 6.09 -24.26
N ARG A 51 -10.49 6.90 -23.23
CA ARG A 51 -10.81 8.33 -23.33
C ARG A 51 -9.52 9.16 -23.26
N VAL A 52 -9.56 10.33 -23.87
CA VAL A 52 -8.44 11.28 -23.89
C VAL A 52 -8.22 11.84 -22.49
N VAL A 53 -6.96 11.96 -22.09
CA VAL A 53 -6.52 12.70 -20.90
C VAL A 53 -6.21 14.15 -21.33
N GLY A 54 -6.83 15.13 -20.68
CA GLY A 54 -6.60 16.54 -20.99
C GLY A 54 -5.23 17.02 -20.54
N GLN A 55 -4.60 17.89 -21.34
CA GLN A 55 -3.27 18.45 -21.06
C GLN A 55 -3.18 19.13 -19.67
N GLN A 56 -4.26 19.77 -19.22
CA GLN A 56 -4.32 20.44 -17.92
C GLN A 56 -4.08 19.48 -16.73
N CYS A 57 -4.45 18.20 -16.88
CA CYS A 57 -4.16 17.19 -15.87
C CYS A 57 -2.66 16.90 -15.79
N ILE A 58 -1.98 16.81 -16.94
CA ILE A 58 -0.53 16.60 -17.02
C ILE A 58 0.20 17.81 -16.41
N GLU A 59 -0.22 19.04 -16.74
CA GLU A 59 0.36 20.25 -16.14
C GLU A 59 0.13 20.32 -14.63
N SER A 60 -1.02 19.85 -14.13
CA SER A 60 -1.28 19.77 -12.69
C SER A 60 -0.32 18.79 -11.98
N LEU A 61 -0.03 17.63 -12.59
CA LEU A 61 0.96 16.69 -12.06
C LEU A 61 2.39 17.26 -12.13
N LYS A 62 2.73 18.02 -13.17
CA LYS A 62 4.02 18.74 -13.26
C LYS A 62 4.14 19.81 -12.18
N ASN A 63 3.09 20.57 -11.91
CA ASN A 63 3.06 21.55 -10.82
C ASN A 63 3.27 20.86 -9.46
N ALA A 64 2.60 19.73 -9.23
CA ALA A 64 2.81 18.94 -8.02
C ALA A 64 4.25 18.43 -7.91
N LEU A 65 4.82 17.90 -9.00
CA LEU A 65 6.21 17.45 -9.04
C LEU A 65 7.18 18.59 -8.72
N TYR A 66 7.02 19.73 -9.39
CA TYR A 66 7.87 20.90 -9.15
C TYR A 66 7.79 21.36 -7.70
N SER A 67 6.58 21.42 -7.13
CA SER A 67 6.36 21.80 -5.73
C SER A 67 7.10 20.88 -4.74
N LEU A 68 7.22 19.58 -5.05
CA LEU A 68 8.01 18.64 -4.25
C LEU A 68 9.52 18.81 -4.46
N GLU A 69 9.95 19.06 -5.69
CA GLU A 69 11.36 19.21 -6.03
C GLU A 69 11.97 20.46 -5.40
N THR A 70 11.18 21.53 -5.25
CA THR A 70 11.59 22.82 -4.66
C THR A 70 11.42 22.93 -3.15
N ILE A 71 11.00 21.85 -2.46
CA ILE A 71 11.04 21.81 -0.99
C ILE A 71 12.46 22.13 -0.53
N HIS A 72 12.56 22.99 0.48
CA HIS A 72 13.84 23.46 1.01
C HIS A 72 14.75 22.28 1.37
N ILE A 73 15.99 22.38 0.92
CA ILE A 73 17.09 21.47 1.25
C ILE A 73 17.95 22.18 2.27
N ASP A 74 18.20 21.53 3.41
CA ASP A 74 19.09 22.05 4.43
C ASP A 74 20.55 22.00 3.93
N ASP A 75 21.24 23.14 4.03
CA ASP A 75 22.58 23.31 3.45
C ASP A 75 23.65 22.45 4.12
N TYR A 76 23.42 21.97 5.35
CA TYR A 76 24.38 21.18 6.10
C TYR A 76 24.23 19.68 5.85
N THR A 77 22.98 19.20 5.83
CA THR A 77 22.65 17.78 5.67
C THR A 77 22.45 17.38 4.21
N GLY A 78 22.13 18.35 3.33
CA GLY A 78 21.73 18.09 1.96
C GLY A 78 20.37 17.38 1.84
N GLN A 79 19.62 17.27 2.94
CA GLN A 79 18.31 16.62 2.97
C GLN A 79 17.19 17.64 2.84
N ARG A 80 16.06 17.22 2.28
CA ARG A 80 14.84 18.03 2.30
C ARG A 80 14.29 18.08 3.72
N VAL A 81 13.85 19.26 4.13
CA VAL A 81 13.28 19.46 5.48
C VAL A 81 11.88 20.04 5.40
N LEU A 82 11.00 19.54 6.26
CA LEU A 82 9.64 20.06 6.44
C LEU A 82 9.38 20.34 7.91
N SER A 83 8.60 21.39 8.17
CA SER A 83 8.15 21.69 9.52
C SER A 83 6.96 20.84 9.93
N LEU A 84 6.95 20.43 11.19
CA LEU A 84 5.87 19.64 11.77
C LEU A 84 4.76 20.53 12.34
N ASP A 85 5.14 21.63 12.99
CA ASP A 85 4.29 22.54 13.76
C ASP A 85 4.74 24.03 13.70
N GLY A 86 5.59 24.39 12.74
CA GLY A 86 6.20 25.71 12.63
C GLY A 86 7.40 25.95 13.56
N LYS A 87 7.73 25.02 14.45
CA LYS A 87 8.86 25.14 15.41
C LYS A 87 9.92 24.07 15.21
N LYS A 88 9.51 22.83 14.91
CA LYS A 88 10.43 21.71 14.65
C LYS A 88 10.47 21.39 13.17
N GLN A 89 11.67 21.16 12.65
CA GLN A 89 11.91 20.63 11.32
C GLN A 89 12.25 19.15 11.42
N ILE A 90 11.86 18.39 10.40
CA ILE A 90 12.25 16.99 10.23
C ILE A 90 12.78 16.78 8.82
N GLU A 91 13.73 15.87 8.68
CA GLU A 91 14.22 15.42 7.39
C GLU A 91 13.18 14.53 6.69
N VAL A 92 13.04 14.69 5.37
CA VAL A 92 12.08 13.96 4.57
C VAL A 92 12.73 13.35 3.33
N ASP A 93 12.69 12.01 3.24
CA ASP A 93 12.90 11.32 1.98
C ASP A 93 11.61 11.37 1.13
N LEU A 94 11.70 12.01 -0.04
CA LEU A 94 10.63 12.15 -1.03
C LEU A 94 10.92 11.39 -2.33
N THR A 95 11.87 10.45 -2.29
CA THR A 95 12.31 9.71 -3.47
C THR A 95 11.16 8.98 -4.14
N TYR A 96 10.27 8.35 -3.36
CA TYR A 96 9.09 7.67 -3.87
C TYR A 96 8.15 8.66 -4.59
N GLU A 97 7.73 9.71 -3.91
CA GLU A 97 6.73 10.66 -4.37
C GLU A 97 7.16 11.35 -5.67
N ILE A 98 8.43 11.77 -5.73
CA ILE A 98 9.03 12.42 -6.90
C ILE A 98 9.17 11.42 -8.05
N ARG A 99 9.71 10.22 -7.80
CA ARG A 99 9.93 9.22 -8.87
C ARG A 99 8.63 8.72 -9.48
N GLU A 100 7.63 8.41 -8.66
CA GLU A 100 6.35 7.92 -9.16
C GLU A 100 5.56 9.02 -9.90
N LEU A 101 5.68 10.30 -9.49
CA LEU A 101 5.13 11.42 -10.29
C LEU A 101 5.85 11.59 -11.64
N ARG A 102 7.18 11.51 -11.67
CA ARG A 102 7.95 11.55 -12.93
C ARG A 102 7.54 10.43 -13.88
N LYS A 103 7.35 9.21 -13.35
CA LYS A 103 6.87 8.06 -14.13
C LYS A 103 5.47 8.29 -14.68
N ASP A 104 4.54 8.80 -13.87
CA ASP A 104 3.19 9.12 -14.33
C ASP A 104 3.18 10.15 -15.46
N ILE A 105 3.92 11.25 -15.29
CA ILE A 105 4.02 12.30 -16.30
C ILE A 105 4.58 11.71 -17.60
N TYR A 106 5.66 10.93 -17.52
CA TYR A 106 6.25 10.27 -18.69
C TYR A 106 5.26 9.31 -19.37
N TYR A 107 4.55 8.49 -18.59
CA TYR A 107 3.54 7.56 -19.10
C TYR A 107 2.42 8.30 -19.84
N LEU A 108 1.93 9.40 -19.29
CA LEU A 108 0.86 10.20 -19.88
C LEU A 108 1.30 10.96 -21.14
N GLU A 109 2.53 11.46 -21.19
CA GLU A 109 3.04 12.24 -22.32
C GLU A 109 3.46 11.38 -23.51
N TYR A 110 4.09 10.24 -23.24
CA TYR A 110 4.72 9.42 -24.29
C TYR A 110 4.00 8.10 -24.55
N GLY A 111 3.07 7.71 -23.69
CA GLY A 111 2.33 6.46 -23.81
C GLY A 111 3.09 5.23 -23.33
N GLU A 112 2.37 4.11 -23.35
CA GLU A 112 2.74 2.86 -22.70
C GLU A 112 4.01 2.21 -23.27
N ASP A 113 4.12 2.07 -24.60
CA ASP A 113 5.28 1.44 -25.25
C ASP A 113 6.58 2.21 -24.96
N HIS A 114 6.52 3.53 -24.98
CA HIS A 114 7.66 4.38 -24.62
C HIS A 114 7.98 4.28 -23.14
N PHE A 115 6.97 4.21 -22.27
CA PHE A 115 7.15 4.04 -20.84
C PHE A 115 7.81 2.71 -20.46
N ILE A 116 7.42 1.60 -21.08
CA ILE A 116 8.06 0.29 -20.85
C ILE A 116 9.54 0.33 -21.25
N ASN A 117 9.85 0.96 -22.40
CA ASN A 117 11.24 1.15 -22.81
C ASN A 117 12.00 2.10 -21.87
N TYR A 118 11.34 3.11 -21.32
CA TYR A 118 11.91 4.01 -20.32
C TYR A 118 12.30 3.26 -19.05
N LEU A 119 11.43 2.40 -18.51
CA LEU A 119 11.74 1.57 -17.34
C LEU A 119 12.97 0.67 -17.59
N GLY A 120 13.05 0.06 -18.77
CA GLY A 120 14.16 -0.81 -19.16
C GLY A 120 15.54 -0.13 -19.19
N LYS A 121 15.62 1.21 -19.18
CA LYS A 121 16.89 1.94 -19.10
C LYS A 121 17.46 2.01 -17.68
N PHE A 122 16.60 1.91 -16.65
CA PHE A 122 17.00 2.12 -15.26
C PHE A 122 17.00 0.82 -14.44
N ILE A 123 16.32 -0.22 -14.92
CA ILE A 123 16.19 -1.50 -14.21
C ILE A 123 17.12 -2.53 -14.86
N PRO A 124 18.16 -3.02 -14.15
CA PRO A 124 19.04 -4.05 -14.67
C PRO A 124 18.27 -5.32 -15.06
N ASN A 125 18.66 -5.93 -16.18
CA ASN A 125 18.07 -7.18 -16.70
C ASN A 125 16.55 -7.15 -16.89
N PHE A 126 15.94 -5.96 -17.00
CA PHE A 126 14.50 -5.77 -17.09
C PHE A 126 13.83 -6.70 -18.11
N ARG A 127 14.34 -6.71 -19.35
CA ARG A 127 13.77 -7.54 -20.43
C ARG A 127 13.88 -9.05 -20.17
N SER A 128 14.94 -9.51 -19.50
CA SER A 128 15.08 -10.93 -19.16
C SER A 128 13.98 -11.35 -18.20
N HIS A 129 13.82 -10.59 -17.11
CA HIS A 129 12.75 -10.84 -16.15
C HIS A 129 11.37 -10.76 -16.79
N LEU A 130 11.11 -9.78 -17.66
CA LEU A 130 9.83 -9.71 -18.36
C LEU A 130 9.56 -10.95 -19.21
N ASN A 131 10.54 -11.38 -20.03
CA ASN A 131 10.37 -12.52 -20.91
C ASN A 131 10.15 -13.82 -20.14
N GLU A 132 10.89 -14.03 -19.04
CA GLU A 132 10.75 -15.20 -18.17
C GLU A 132 9.36 -15.25 -17.52
N GLY A 133 8.91 -14.16 -16.90
CA GLY A 133 7.61 -14.13 -16.23
C GLY A 133 6.42 -14.17 -17.20
N ILE A 134 6.55 -13.53 -18.37
CA ILE A 134 5.54 -13.67 -19.44
C ILE A 134 5.48 -15.12 -19.91
N ALA A 135 6.62 -15.77 -20.17
CA ALA A 135 6.62 -17.18 -20.58
C ALA A 135 6.00 -18.08 -19.51
N MET A 136 6.22 -17.78 -18.23
CA MET A 136 5.66 -18.52 -17.11
C MET A 136 4.13 -18.40 -17.01
N LEU A 137 3.58 -17.20 -17.26
CA LEU A 137 2.16 -16.91 -16.99
C LEU A 137 1.27 -16.80 -18.23
N ARG A 138 1.84 -16.80 -19.45
CA ARG A 138 1.09 -16.60 -20.69
C ARG A 138 -0.04 -17.62 -20.86
N GLY A 139 -1.21 -17.13 -21.26
CA GLY A 139 -2.40 -17.94 -21.54
C GLY A 139 -3.17 -18.40 -20.28
N LYS A 140 -2.72 -18.02 -19.08
CA LYS A 140 -3.43 -18.34 -17.83
C LYS A 140 -4.57 -17.36 -17.60
N ARG A 141 -5.69 -17.89 -17.12
CA ARG A 141 -6.79 -17.14 -16.53
C ARG A 141 -6.92 -17.59 -15.08
N PHE A 142 -6.57 -16.71 -14.16
CA PHE A 142 -6.48 -17.02 -12.74
C PHE A 142 -7.85 -17.04 -12.09
N ASN A 143 -8.07 -18.06 -11.25
CA ASN A 143 -9.20 -18.09 -10.35
C ASN A 143 -9.05 -16.96 -9.33
N ALA A 144 -7.98 -16.96 -8.54
CA ALA A 144 -7.62 -15.84 -7.67
C ALA A 144 -6.27 -15.23 -8.04
N PHE A 145 -6.20 -13.90 -7.98
CA PHE A 145 -4.95 -13.13 -7.96
C PHE A 145 -4.86 -12.45 -6.59
N ILE A 146 -3.99 -12.95 -5.73
CA ILE A 146 -3.84 -12.52 -4.34
C ILE A 146 -2.50 -11.81 -4.24
N THR A 147 -2.49 -10.56 -3.79
CA THR A 147 -1.26 -9.79 -3.74
C THR A 147 -1.17 -8.89 -2.52
N ASP A 148 0.04 -8.76 -1.99
CA ASP A 148 0.38 -7.62 -1.16
C ASP A 148 0.51 -6.32 -1.99
N ARG A 149 0.55 -5.18 -1.30
CA ARG A 149 0.61 -3.85 -1.87
C ARG A 149 2.00 -3.22 -1.78
N ASP A 150 2.48 -2.96 -0.58
CA ASP A 150 3.68 -2.14 -0.35
C ASP A 150 4.95 -2.96 -0.51
N GLY A 151 5.80 -2.58 -1.46
CA GLY A 151 6.98 -3.36 -1.85
C GLY A 151 6.71 -4.44 -2.89
N THR A 152 5.44 -4.85 -3.05
CA THR A 152 5.00 -5.85 -4.04
C THR A 152 4.50 -5.21 -5.33
N THR A 153 3.32 -4.60 -5.28
CA THR A 153 2.73 -3.91 -6.45
C THR A 153 3.09 -2.44 -6.45
N ASN A 154 3.40 -1.83 -5.31
CA ASN A 154 3.89 -0.46 -5.20
C ASN A 154 5.32 -0.44 -4.68
N ASN A 155 6.14 0.51 -5.15
CA ASN A 155 7.44 0.75 -4.52
C ASN A 155 7.25 1.21 -3.06
N TYR A 156 8.21 0.90 -2.18
CA TYR A 156 8.19 1.39 -0.81
C TYR A 156 8.25 2.93 -0.77
N CYS A 157 7.44 3.50 0.13
CA CYS A 157 7.44 4.92 0.45
C CYS A 157 7.83 5.09 1.91
N GLY A 158 8.64 6.10 2.23
CA GLY A 158 9.07 6.37 3.61
C GLY A 158 7.93 6.76 4.55
N ARG A 159 6.75 7.14 4.02
CA ARG A 159 5.57 7.54 4.79
C ARG A 159 4.31 6.99 4.14
N TYR A 160 3.51 6.24 4.91
CA TYR A 160 2.31 5.60 4.35
C TYR A 160 1.31 6.62 3.80
N ARG A 161 1.15 7.77 4.48
CA ARG A 161 0.20 8.85 4.10
C ARG A 161 0.46 9.48 2.74
N SER A 162 1.70 9.45 2.25
CA SER A 162 2.09 10.02 0.95
C SER A 162 2.30 8.95 -0.13
N SER A 163 2.10 7.67 0.21
CA SER A 163 2.32 6.50 -0.67
C SER A 163 1.23 6.34 -1.73
N ILE A 164 0.84 7.42 -2.44
CA ILE A 164 -0.24 7.39 -3.42
C ILE A 164 0.15 6.56 -4.65
N GLN A 165 -0.68 5.58 -4.99
CA GLN A 165 -0.50 4.70 -6.13
C GLN A 165 -0.36 5.50 -7.45
N PRO A 166 0.59 5.15 -8.32
CA PRO A 166 0.78 5.82 -9.61
C PRO A 166 -0.20 5.31 -10.69
N ILE A 167 -0.42 6.13 -11.73
CA ILE A 167 -1.36 5.88 -12.83
C ILE A 167 -0.98 4.64 -13.63
N TYR A 168 0.28 4.54 -14.09
CA TYR A 168 0.70 3.41 -14.95
C TYR A 168 0.47 2.06 -14.24
N ASN A 169 0.78 2.04 -12.95
CA ASN A 169 0.60 0.91 -12.05
C ASN A 169 -0.87 0.51 -11.97
N ALA A 170 -1.74 1.48 -11.67
CA ALA A 170 -3.17 1.23 -11.54
C ALA A 170 -3.78 0.75 -12.87
N VAL A 171 -3.34 1.30 -14.00
CA VAL A 171 -3.78 0.84 -15.33
C VAL A 171 -3.35 -0.60 -15.59
N PHE A 172 -2.09 -0.96 -15.37
CA PHE A 172 -1.59 -2.32 -15.61
C PHE A 172 -2.30 -3.35 -14.74
N LEU A 173 -2.42 -3.07 -13.44
CA LEU A 173 -3.11 -3.94 -12.49
C LEU A 173 -4.58 -4.09 -12.85
N SER A 174 -5.28 -2.99 -13.12
CA SER A 174 -6.71 -3.02 -13.41
C SER A 174 -7.03 -3.77 -14.69
N ARG A 175 -6.20 -3.64 -15.74
CA ARG A 175 -6.36 -4.42 -16.98
C ARG A 175 -6.13 -5.91 -16.72
N PHE A 176 -5.04 -6.25 -16.04
CA PHE A 176 -4.74 -7.64 -15.70
C PHE A 176 -5.84 -8.28 -14.86
N ALA A 177 -6.26 -7.63 -13.77
CA ALA A 177 -7.32 -8.10 -12.91
C ALA A 177 -8.62 -8.35 -13.68
N LYS A 178 -9.03 -7.40 -14.53
CA LYS A 178 -10.27 -7.49 -15.30
C LYS A 178 -10.23 -8.56 -16.40
N ASN A 179 -9.10 -8.71 -17.08
CA ASN A 179 -9.00 -9.59 -18.25
C ASN A 179 -8.56 -11.01 -17.88
N CYS A 180 -7.80 -11.17 -16.80
CA CYS A 180 -7.09 -12.40 -16.48
C CYS A 180 -7.50 -13.02 -15.15
N CYS A 181 -8.35 -12.40 -14.32
CA CYS A 181 -8.67 -12.90 -12.98
C CYS A 181 -10.18 -12.95 -12.71
N ASN A 182 -10.63 -13.92 -11.89
CA ASN A 182 -11.99 -13.91 -11.34
C ASN A 182 -12.05 -13.19 -9.99
N PHE A 183 -11.06 -13.43 -9.12
CA PHE A 183 -10.96 -12.83 -7.78
C PHE A 183 -9.63 -12.09 -7.58
N PRO A 184 -9.53 -10.81 -7.97
CA PRO A 184 -8.35 -9.99 -7.73
C PRO A 184 -8.41 -9.34 -6.33
N ILE A 185 -7.50 -9.74 -5.45
CA ILE A 185 -7.54 -9.46 -4.00
C ILE A 185 -6.22 -8.81 -3.56
N PHE A 186 -6.33 -7.66 -2.91
CA PHE A 186 -5.24 -7.08 -2.14
C PHE A 186 -5.32 -7.50 -0.67
N ILE A 187 -4.20 -7.92 -0.08
CA ILE A 187 -4.08 -8.15 1.37
C ILE A 187 -2.90 -7.34 1.90
N THR A 188 -3.18 -6.23 2.59
CA THR A 188 -2.17 -5.37 3.22
C THR A 188 -2.20 -5.48 4.74
N SER A 189 -1.06 -5.20 5.37
CA SER A 189 -0.97 -5.00 6.83
C SER A 189 -1.54 -3.66 7.29
N ALA A 190 -1.69 -2.67 6.38
CA ALA A 190 -2.26 -1.37 6.69
C ALA A 190 -3.79 -1.46 6.91
N PRO A 191 -4.41 -0.48 7.59
CA PRO A 191 -5.87 -0.41 7.73
C PRO A 191 -6.58 -0.41 6.37
N LEU A 192 -7.87 -0.72 6.36
CA LEU A 192 -8.67 -0.57 5.14
C LEU A 192 -8.94 0.92 4.82
N ARG A 193 -9.28 1.72 5.85
CA ARG A 193 -9.68 3.13 5.77
C ARG A 193 -9.09 3.96 6.94
N ASP A 194 -9.17 5.29 6.84
CA ASP A 194 -8.96 6.26 7.93
C ASP A 194 -7.64 6.14 8.73
N PHE A 195 -6.45 6.02 8.15
CA PHE A 195 -6.01 6.16 6.76
C PHE A 195 -5.42 4.81 6.31
N GLY A 196 -5.96 4.24 5.25
CA GLY A 196 -5.68 2.86 4.82
C GLY A 196 -5.49 2.71 3.31
N ILE A 197 -5.51 1.46 2.83
CA ILE A 197 -5.26 1.14 1.41
C ILE A 197 -6.22 1.85 0.46
N LEU A 198 -7.48 2.06 0.87
CA LEU A 198 -8.47 2.77 0.07
C LEU A 198 -8.13 4.27 -0.11
N ASN A 199 -7.39 4.85 0.83
CA ASN A 199 -6.98 6.26 0.76
C ASN A 199 -5.78 6.48 -0.16
N VAL A 200 -4.98 5.44 -0.42
CA VAL A 200 -3.76 5.53 -1.25
C VAL A 200 -3.87 4.87 -2.61
N SER A 201 -4.87 4.01 -2.83
CA SER A 201 -5.15 3.37 -4.10
C SER A 201 -5.99 4.27 -5.02
N ILE A 202 -5.77 4.13 -6.32
CA ILE A 202 -6.46 4.86 -7.40
C ILE A 202 -6.98 3.91 -8.50
N ASN A 203 -6.98 2.60 -8.26
CA ASN A 203 -7.65 1.66 -9.15
C ASN A 203 -9.16 1.95 -9.18
N PRO A 204 -9.87 1.63 -10.28
CA PRO A 204 -11.32 1.69 -10.30
C PRO A 204 -11.95 0.87 -9.17
N GLU A 205 -12.97 1.43 -8.52
CA GLU A 205 -13.60 0.89 -7.30
C GLU A 205 -14.28 -0.47 -7.50
N ASP A 206 -14.65 -0.81 -8.74
CA ASP A 206 -15.44 -1.98 -9.11
C ASP A 206 -14.60 -3.19 -9.58
N ILE A 207 -13.28 -3.19 -9.32
CA ILE A 207 -12.39 -4.24 -9.83
C ILE A 207 -11.86 -5.14 -8.71
N PHE A 208 -11.36 -4.58 -7.61
CA PHE A 208 -10.58 -5.31 -6.62
C PHE A 208 -11.34 -5.53 -5.31
N TYR A 209 -11.07 -6.67 -4.68
CA TYR A 209 -11.31 -6.83 -3.26
C TYR A 209 -10.14 -6.21 -2.49
N TYR A 210 -10.42 -5.26 -1.61
CA TYR A 210 -9.39 -4.65 -0.76
C TYR A 210 -9.50 -5.18 0.64
N ALA A 211 -8.46 -5.86 1.12
CA ALA A 211 -8.37 -6.34 2.47
C ALA A 211 -7.30 -5.58 3.26
N GLY A 212 -7.71 -5.01 4.39
CA GLY A 212 -6.86 -4.31 5.33
C GLY A 212 -6.57 -5.18 6.56
N SER A 213 -5.67 -4.71 7.41
CA SER A 213 -5.41 -5.30 8.72
C SER A 213 -5.04 -6.79 8.63
N LYS A 214 -4.15 -7.12 7.69
CA LYS A 214 -3.73 -8.49 7.33
C LYS A 214 -4.87 -9.39 6.81
N GLY A 215 -5.97 -8.79 6.36
CA GLY A 215 -7.16 -9.50 5.88
C GLY A 215 -8.26 -9.69 6.93
N ARG A 216 -8.12 -9.10 8.13
CA ARG A 216 -9.18 -9.13 9.16
C ARG A 216 -10.42 -8.31 8.76
N GLU A 217 -10.29 -7.40 7.80
CA GLU A 217 -11.40 -6.65 7.23
C GLU A 217 -11.19 -6.56 5.72
N PHE A 218 -12.27 -6.59 4.95
CA PHE A 218 -12.20 -6.35 3.52
C PHE A 218 -13.49 -5.75 2.96
N ILE A 219 -13.36 -5.08 1.81
CA ILE A 219 -14.47 -4.58 1.01
C ILE A 219 -14.45 -5.22 -0.37
N SER A 220 -15.63 -5.61 -0.82
CA SER A 220 -15.88 -6.18 -2.14
C SER A 220 -16.08 -5.10 -3.21
N PRO A 221 -15.92 -5.40 -4.51
CA PRO A 221 -16.14 -4.45 -5.60
C PRO A 221 -17.54 -3.82 -5.65
N ASP A 222 -18.55 -4.47 -5.08
CA ASP A 222 -19.91 -3.98 -4.95
C ASP A 222 -20.13 -3.11 -3.70
N GLY A 223 -19.09 -2.91 -2.88
CA GLY A 223 -19.13 -2.15 -1.64
C GLY A 223 -19.51 -2.97 -0.40
N ALA A 224 -19.72 -4.28 -0.51
CA ALA A 224 -20.01 -5.11 0.66
C ALA A 224 -18.80 -5.18 1.60
N PHE A 225 -19.02 -4.86 2.89
CA PHE A 225 -17.98 -4.84 3.91
C PHE A 225 -18.05 -6.09 4.79
N HIS A 226 -16.88 -6.67 5.06
CA HIS A 226 -16.74 -7.92 5.80
C HIS A 226 -15.65 -7.78 6.86
N THR A 227 -15.89 -8.36 8.04
CA THR A 227 -14.94 -8.35 9.16
C THR A 227 -14.82 -9.72 9.77
N TYR A 228 -13.60 -10.09 10.14
CA TYR A 228 -13.34 -11.25 10.96
C TYR A 228 -13.97 -11.03 12.34
N PRO A 229 -14.65 -12.02 12.93
CA PRO A 229 -15.30 -11.84 14.23
C PRO A 229 -14.26 -11.53 15.33
N ILE A 230 -14.55 -10.54 16.18
CA ILE A 230 -13.80 -10.24 17.40
C ILE A 230 -14.80 -10.25 18.55
N ASP A 231 -14.38 -10.85 19.67
CA ASP A 231 -15.15 -10.85 20.91
C ASP A 231 -15.47 -9.41 21.37
N GLU A 232 -16.68 -9.19 21.90
CA GLU A 232 -17.16 -7.85 22.26
C GLU A 232 -16.30 -7.19 23.35
N GLU A 233 -15.79 -7.95 24.33
CA GLU A 233 -14.91 -7.40 25.36
C GLU A 233 -13.59 -6.95 24.74
N LYS A 234 -12.97 -7.81 23.92
CA LYS A 234 -11.73 -7.47 23.20
C LYS A 234 -11.92 -6.25 22.30
N GLN A 235 -13.07 -6.12 21.64
CA GLN A 235 -13.43 -4.97 20.81
C GLN A 235 -13.55 -3.67 21.62
N GLN A 236 -14.19 -3.70 22.79
CA GLN A 236 -14.29 -2.53 23.67
C GLN A 236 -12.91 -2.08 24.18
N ARG A 237 -12.04 -3.04 24.52
CA ARG A 237 -10.69 -2.75 25.02
C ARG A 237 -9.81 -2.10 23.97
N ILE A 238 -9.85 -2.57 22.72
CA ILE A 238 -9.05 -1.96 21.65
C ILE A 238 -9.61 -0.57 21.29
N GLN A 239 -10.92 -0.36 21.36
CA GLN A 239 -11.50 0.97 21.18
C GLN A 239 -11.02 1.95 22.27
N LEU A 240 -11.02 1.53 23.53
CA LEU A 240 -10.48 2.33 24.63
C LEU A 240 -8.99 2.65 24.45
N LEU A 241 -8.19 1.68 23.99
CA LEU A 241 -6.79 1.88 23.66
C LEU A 241 -6.62 2.92 22.56
N ASN A 242 -7.39 2.80 21.47
CA ASN A 242 -7.35 3.72 20.34
C ASN A 242 -7.65 5.14 20.75
N ASP A 243 -8.67 5.34 21.59
CA ASP A 243 -9.05 6.68 22.06
C ASP A 243 -7.98 7.28 22.99
N ARG A 244 -7.37 6.47 23.87
CA ARG A 244 -6.24 6.95 24.70
C ARG A 244 -5.00 7.29 23.88
N LEU A 245 -4.70 6.53 22.81
CA LEU A 245 -3.58 6.83 21.93
C LEU A 245 -3.83 8.09 21.09
N ARG A 246 -5.06 8.31 20.61
CA ARG A 246 -5.43 9.57 19.95
C ARG A 246 -5.21 10.77 20.86
N LEU A 247 -5.74 10.72 22.08
CA LEU A 247 -5.56 11.77 23.09
C LEU A 247 -4.07 12.00 23.43
N LEU A 248 -3.26 10.93 23.49
CA LEU A 248 -1.83 11.06 23.69
C LEU A 248 -1.16 11.86 22.57
N LEU A 249 -1.55 11.62 21.32
CA LEU A 249 -0.99 12.26 20.13
C LEU A 249 -1.55 13.65 19.84
N GLU A 250 -2.60 14.09 20.55
CA GLU A 250 -3.02 15.50 20.58
C GLU A 250 -2.07 16.36 21.43
N ASN A 251 -1.26 15.75 22.29
CA ASN A 251 -0.27 16.47 23.07
C ASN A 251 0.86 16.97 22.15
N PRO A 252 1.21 18.28 22.15
CA PRO A 252 2.28 18.83 21.31
C PRO A 252 3.65 18.15 21.47
N ASN A 253 3.91 17.52 22.62
CA ASN A 253 5.15 16.77 22.85
C ASN A 253 5.19 15.46 22.06
N PHE A 254 4.04 14.87 21.73
CA PHE A 254 3.91 13.57 21.06
C PHE A 254 3.24 13.65 19.68
N GLU A 255 2.67 14.80 19.29
CA GLU A 255 2.02 15.01 17.99
C GLU A 255 2.89 14.54 16.81
N LYS A 256 4.22 14.70 16.88
CA LYS A 256 5.16 14.26 15.84
C LYS A 256 5.03 12.79 15.43
N PHE A 257 4.65 11.90 16.34
CA PHE A 257 4.51 10.48 16.07
C PHE A 257 3.30 10.17 15.14
N ASN A 258 2.40 11.14 14.93
CA ASN A 258 1.35 11.06 13.91
C ASN A 258 1.83 11.36 12.48
N PHE A 259 3.08 11.81 12.30
CA PHE A 259 3.57 12.30 11.01
C PHE A 259 4.81 11.55 10.47
N ILE A 260 5.34 10.59 11.21
CA ILE A 260 6.52 9.81 10.83
C ILE A 260 6.15 8.35 10.55
N GLY A 261 6.96 7.68 9.73
CA GLY A 261 6.84 6.23 9.47
C GLY A 261 5.40 5.78 9.13
N SER A 262 4.90 4.81 9.90
CA SER A 262 3.52 4.30 9.76
C SER A 262 2.44 5.24 10.32
N ALA A 263 2.82 6.24 11.13
CA ALA A 263 1.95 7.07 11.97
C ALA A 263 1.09 6.23 12.95
N LEU A 264 0.03 6.82 13.52
CA LEU A 264 -1.02 6.04 14.18
C LEU A 264 -1.89 5.36 13.13
N GLN A 265 -1.95 4.03 13.19
CA GLN A 265 -2.81 3.19 12.36
C GLN A 265 -3.72 2.38 13.26
N LEU A 266 -5.02 2.63 13.12
CA LEU A 266 -6.05 1.87 13.82
C LEU A 266 -6.49 0.74 12.91
N LYS A 267 -5.90 -0.43 13.11
CA LYS A 267 -6.20 -1.64 12.33
C LYS A 267 -7.34 -2.38 13.01
N PHE A 268 -8.08 -3.18 12.26
CA PHE A 268 -9.09 -4.05 12.84
C PHE A 268 -8.39 -5.15 13.67
N GLY A 269 -8.57 -5.12 14.99
CA GLY A 269 -7.93 -6.05 15.92
C GLY A 269 -6.44 -5.83 16.20
N GLN A 270 -5.88 -4.69 15.78
CA GLN A 270 -4.50 -4.29 16.10
C GLN A 270 -4.39 -2.76 16.09
N THR A 271 -3.51 -2.20 16.90
CA THR A 271 -3.16 -0.78 16.83
C THR A 271 -1.67 -0.64 16.63
N THR A 272 -1.25 0.09 15.61
CA THR A 272 0.16 0.38 15.35
C THR A 272 0.41 1.87 15.53
N VAL A 273 1.49 2.24 16.21
CA VAL A 273 1.96 3.63 16.28
C VAL A 273 3.45 3.70 16.04
N ALA A 274 3.87 4.54 15.10
CA ALA A 274 5.28 4.79 14.85
C ALA A 274 5.94 5.45 16.08
N ARG A 275 7.12 4.95 16.44
CA ARG A 275 8.01 5.54 17.45
C ARG A 275 9.33 6.02 16.85
N GLN A 276 9.60 5.67 15.59
CA GLN A 276 10.77 6.07 14.82
C GLN A 276 10.48 5.90 13.31
N ASP A 277 11.26 6.53 12.44
CA ASP A 277 11.24 6.29 11.00
C ASP A 277 12.53 5.66 10.47
N ILE A 278 12.51 5.24 9.21
CA ILE A 278 13.64 4.58 8.53
C ILE A 278 14.89 5.46 8.43
N THR A 279 14.73 6.78 8.57
CA THR A 279 15.81 7.77 8.57
C THR A 279 16.33 8.08 9.97
N HIS A 280 15.76 7.48 11.01
CA HIS A 280 16.06 7.74 12.41
C HIS A 280 15.92 9.22 12.80
N SER A 281 14.88 9.89 12.31
CA SER A 281 14.67 11.33 12.52
C SER A 281 14.32 11.72 13.97
N ILE A 282 13.87 10.76 14.80
CA ILE A 282 13.52 11.00 16.20
C ILE A 282 14.70 10.70 17.11
N ASN A 283 14.95 11.57 18.11
CA ASN A 283 15.95 11.32 19.13
C ASN A 283 15.66 10.02 19.90
N ALA A 284 16.69 9.20 20.17
CA ALA A 284 16.54 7.87 20.76
C ALA A 284 15.90 7.89 22.16
N ASP A 285 16.22 8.89 22.99
CA ASP A 285 15.66 9.03 24.34
C ASP A 285 14.19 9.42 24.27
N GLU A 286 13.83 10.30 23.33
CA GLU A 286 12.45 10.70 23.08
C GLU A 286 11.60 9.52 22.57
N SER A 287 12.13 8.74 21.63
CA SER A 287 11.48 7.51 21.13
C SER A 287 11.27 6.48 22.25
N SER A 288 12.25 6.33 23.15
CA SER A 288 12.19 5.41 24.29
C SER A 288 11.19 5.87 25.35
N ALA A 289 11.15 7.17 25.65
CA ALA A 289 10.15 7.75 26.55
C ALA A 289 8.72 7.58 26.01
N PHE A 290 8.53 7.74 24.70
CA PHE A 290 7.25 7.51 24.04
C PHE A 290 6.81 6.03 24.14
N LEU A 291 7.72 5.08 23.87
CA LEU A 291 7.45 3.64 24.04
C LEU A 291 6.95 3.33 25.45
N GLU A 292 7.63 3.81 26.47
CA GLU A 292 7.25 3.53 27.86
C GLU A 292 5.89 4.15 28.22
N LYS A 293 5.57 5.32 27.64
CA LYS A 293 4.24 5.93 27.79
C LYS A 293 3.15 5.07 27.17
N VAL A 294 3.36 4.56 25.96
CA VAL A 294 2.43 3.64 25.28
C VAL A 294 2.26 2.34 26.06
N LYS A 295 3.36 1.72 26.51
CA LYS A 295 3.31 0.52 27.38
C LYS A 295 2.58 0.79 28.69
N GLY A 296 2.67 2.00 29.24
CA GLY A 296 1.91 2.43 30.41
C GLY A 296 0.40 2.40 30.15
N ILE A 297 -0.04 2.97 29.04
CA ILE A 297 -1.45 2.96 28.63
C ILE A 297 -1.97 1.53 28.48
N VAL A 298 -1.22 0.64 27.81
CA VAL A 298 -1.62 -0.77 27.65
C VAL A 298 -1.74 -1.47 28.99
N ARG A 299 -0.77 -1.29 29.91
CA ARG A 299 -0.81 -1.88 31.27
C ARG A 299 -2.00 -1.41 32.10
N GLU A 300 -2.47 -0.19 31.91
CA GLU A 300 -3.67 0.32 32.58
C GLU A 300 -4.96 -0.31 32.04
N ILE A 301 -5.01 -0.62 30.74
CA ILE A 301 -6.20 -1.21 30.10
C ILE A 301 -6.26 -2.74 30.28
N ASP A 302 -5.11 -3.40 30.20
CA ASP A 302 -4.93 -4.85 30.31
C ASP A 302 -3.80 -5.17 31.31
N PRO A 303 -4.05 -5.03 32.62
CA PRO A 303 -3.06 -5.28 33.66
C PRO A 303 -2.64 -6.76 33.74
N GLU A 304 -3.52 -7.68 33.34
CA GLU A 304 -3.28 -9.12 33.37
C GLU A 304 -2.55 -9.65 32.13
N LYS A 305 -2.38 -8.82 31.08
CA LYS A 305 -1.73 -9.15 29.80
C LYS A 305 -2.40 -10.32 29.07
N ARG A 306 -3.72 -10.38 29.12
CA ARG A 306 -4.51 -11.45 28.49
C ARG A 306 -5.07 -11.06 27.12
N ILE A 307 -5.21 -9.75 26.88
CA ILE A 307 -5.94 -9.20 25.74
C ILE A 307 -4.96 -8.69 24.67
N PHE A 308 -3.89 -8.01 25.09
CA PHE A 308 -2.94 -7.38 24.19
C PHE A 308 -1.54 -7.99 24.27
N ARG A 309 -0.97 -8.26 23.09
CA ARG A 309 0.47 -8.45 22.91
C ARG A 309 1.08 -7.15 22.38
N ILE A 310 2.24 -6.76 22.91
CA ILE A 310 3.02 -5.65 22.36
C ILE A 310 4.22 -6.23 21.63
N GLU A 311 4.40 -5.82 20.38
CA GLU A 311 5.60 -6.05 19.58
C GLU A 311 6.26 -4.70 19.25
N ASP A 312 7.55 -4.61 19.50
CA ASP A 312 8.35 -3.41 19.23
C ASP A 312 9.34 -3.75 18.12
N THR A 313 9.14 -3.17 16.94
CA THR A 313 10.00 -3.40 15.78
C THR A 313 11.23 -2.47 15.79
N GLY A 314 11.33 -1.58 16.77
CA GLY A 314 12.28 -0.47 16.81
C GLY A 314 11.82 0.75 16.01
N LEU A 315 10.94 0.56 15.02
CA LEU A 315 10.29 1.63 14.26
C LEU A 315 8.86 1.86 14.71
N ASP A 316 8.12 0.78 14.90
CA ASP A 316 6.71 0.75 15.23
C ASP A 316 6.45 0.00 16.53
N ILE A 317 5.42 0.45 17.25
CA ILE A 317 4.83 -0.26 18.37
C ILE A 317 3.55 -0.89 17.87
N GLU A 318 3.50 -2.21 17.79
CA GLU A 318 2.29 -2.97 17.42
C GLU A 318 1.63 -3.53 18.67
N ILE A 319 0.35 -3.22 18.86
CA ILE A 319 -0.47 -3.67 19.98
C ILE A 319 -1.58 -4.54 19.39
N ILE A 320 -1.46 -5.85 19.56
CA ILE A 320 -2.22 -6.86 18.81
C ILE A 320 -3.20 -7.56 19.75
N LEU A 321 -4.46 -7.72 19.32
CA LEU A 321 -5.40 -8.59 20.03
C LEU A 321 -4.99 -10.05 19.89
N THR A 322 -4.92 -10.72 21.03
CA THR A 322 -4.68 -12.16 21.10
C THR A 322 -5.88 -12.95 20.58
N ILE A 323 -5.61 -14.04 19.86
CA ILE A 323 -6.63 -15.00 19.42
C ILE A 323 -6.53 -16.25 20.28
N ASP A 324 -7.67 -16.72 20.77
CA ASP A 324 -7.76 -17.97 21.51
C ASP A 324 -7.66 -19.12 20.50
N THR A 325 -6.67 -20.00 20.65
CA THR A 325 -6.56 -21.20 19.82
C THR A 325 -7.18 -22.39 20.54
N ASP A 326 -8.00 -23.17 19.84
CA ASP A 326 -8.56 -24.40 20.38
C ASP A 326 -7.42 -25.39 20.71
N GLY A 327 -7.15 -25.58 22.00
CA GLY A 327 -6.40 -26.73 22.51
C GLY A 327 -4.89 -26.58 22.73
N HIS A 328 -4.30 -25.39 22.54
CA HIS A 328 -2.90 -25.14 22.91
C HIS A 328 -2.75 -23.83 23.69
N ASP A 329 -2.02 -23.87 24.81
CA ASP A 329 -1.63 -22.74 25.67
C ASP A 329 -0.74 -21.67 24.96
N SER A 330 -0.68 -21.68 23.63
CA SER A 330 0.07 -20.73 22.82
C SER A 330 -0.86 -19.72 22.15
N LEU A 331 -0.75 -18.46 22.56
CA LEU A 331 -1.37 -17.31 21.89
C LEU A 331 -0.78 -17.21 20.47
N LYS A 332 -1.62 -17.37 19.42
CA LYS A 332 -1.24 -17.13 18.02
C LYS A 332 -1.69 -15.72 17.61
N ASP A 333 -0.86 -15.02 16.85
CA ASP A 333 -1.26 -13.79 16.17
C ASP A 333 -1.95 -14.08 14.85
N PHE A 334 -2.83 -13.16 14.44
CA PHE A 334 -3.45 -13.21 13.12
C PHE A 334 -2.45 -12.76 12.04
N ASP A 335 -2.31 -13.59 11.03
CA ASP A 335 -1.43 -13.35 9.89
C ASP A 335 -2.21 -13.23 8.56
N LYS A 336 -1.49 -12.95 7.46
CA LYS A 336 -2.12 -12.82 6.13
C LYS A 336 -2.67 -14.15 5.59
N GLY A 337 -2.23 -15.29 6.12
CA GLY A 337 -2.80 -16.60 5.82
C GLY A 337 -4.20 -16.73 6.43
N ASP A 338 -4.36 -16.39 7.72
CA ASP A 338 -5.68 -16.37 8.37
C ASP A 338 -6.66 -15.42 7.63
N GLY A 339 -6.14 -14.26 7.20
CA GLY A 339 -6.88 -13.30 6.38
C GLY A 339 -7.32 -13.88 5.03
N LEU A 340 -6.41 -14.54 4.30
CA LEU A 340 -6.73 -15.18 3.04
C LEU A 340 -7.82 -16.26 3.20
N GLU A 341 -7.70 -17.11 4.22
CA GLU A 341 -8.69 -18.16 4.51
C GLU A 341 -10.07 -17.56 4.78
N PHE A 342 -10.13 -16.51 5.61
CA PHE A 342 -11.37 -15.79 5.89
C PHE A 342 -12.00 -15.18 4.63
N ILE A 343 -11.21 -14.53 3.77
CA ILE A 343 -11.68 -13.93 2.52
C ILE A 343 -12.22 -15.01 1.58
N CYS A 344 -11.47 -16.08 1.34
CA CYS A 344 -11.86 -17.19 0.47
C CYS A 344 -13.19 -17.81 0.91
N ARG A 345 -13.35 -18.08 2.21
CA ARG A 345 -14.58 -18.62 2.78
C ARG A 345 -15.76 -17.65 2.62
N SER A 346 -15.53 -16.36 2.91
CA SER A 346 -16.57 -15.33 2.85
C SER A 346 -17.09 -15.09 1.42
N LEU A 347 -16.20 -15.16 0.44
CA LEU A 347 -16.52 -14.98 -0.97
C LEU A 347 -16.97 -16.27 -1.68
N GLY A 348 -16.88 -17.42 -1.02
CA GLY A 348 -17.16 -18.71 -1.64
C GLY A 348 -16.22 -19.02 -2.82
N ILE A 349 -14.97 -18.58 -2.74
CA ILE A 349 -13.97 -18.87 -3.78
C ILE A 349 -13.78 -20.38 -3.82
N LYS A 350 -13.89 -20.95 -5.02
CA LYS A 350 -13.59 -22.36 -5.25
C LYS A 350 -12.09 -22.58 -5.24
N THR A 351 -11.47 -22.52 -4.06
CA THR A 351 -10.01 -22.53 -3.92
C THR A 351 -9.34 -23.77 -4.56
N PRO A 352 -9.92 -24.99 -4.60
CA PRO A 352 -9.29 -26.10 -5.30
C PRO A 352 -9.17 -25.92 -6.83
N GLU A 353 -9.90 -24.96 -7.42
CA GLU A 353 -9.76 -24.58 -8.83
C GLU A 353 -8.58 -23.61 -9.01
N GLY A 354 -7.77 -23.80 -10.05
CA GLY A 354 -6.66 -22.93 -10.41
C GLY A 354 -6.63 -22.60 -11.91
N PRO A 355 -5.62 -21.82 -12.37
CA PRO A 355 -4.46 -21.36 -11.60
C PRO A 355 -4.78 -20.26 -10.58
N ASN A 356 -4.01 -20.16 -9.50
CA ASN A 356 -4.04 -19.06 -8.53
C ASN A 356 -2.69 -18.37 -8.47
N LEU A 357 -2.65 -17.03 -8.49
CA LEU A 357 -1.40 -16.26 -8.44
C LEU A 357 -1.26 -15.55 -7.09
N VAL A 358 -0.15 -15.78 -6.39
CA VAL A 358 0.18 -15.12 -5.12
C VAL A 358 1.40 -14.23 -5.30
N CYS A 359 1.29 -12.96 -4.90
CA CYS A 359 2.39 -12.00 -4.94
C CYS A 359 2.68 -11.39 -3.57
N GLY A 360 3.97 -11.26 -3.24
CA GLY A 360 4.46 -10.69 -1.99
C GLY A 360 5.88 -10.16 -2.15
N ASP A 361 6.46 -9.60 -1.09
CA ASP A 361 7.79 -9.01 -1.12
C ASP A 361 8.62 -9.30 0.15
N THR A 362 7.95 -9.58 1.28
CA THR A 362 8.58 -9.78 2.59
C THR A 362 8.26 -11.14 3.19
N SER A 363 8.90 -11.46 4.31
CA SER A 363 8.55 -12.64 5.10
C SER A 363 7.13 -12.60 5.66
N SER A 364 6.51 -11.42 5.77
CA SER A 364 5.13 -11.27 6.25
C SER A 364 4.09 -11.85 5.27
N ASP A 365 4.48 -12.06 4.01
CA ASP A 365 3.65 -12.68 2.97
C ASP A 365 3.82 -14.21 2.90
N ILE A 366 4.77 -14.78 3.65
CA ILE A 366 4.98 -16.22 3.68
C ILE A 366 3.75 -16.98 4.21
N PRO A 367 3.10 -16.56 5.32
CA PRO A 367 1.86 -17.20 5.76
C PRO A 367 0.75 -17.16 4.71
N MET A 368 0.67 -16.09 3.91
CA MET A 368 -0.29 -15.98 2.79
C MET A 368 0.02 -17.02 1.70
N LEU A 369 1.29 -17.20 1.34
CA LEU A 369 1.71 -18.21 0.37
C LEU A 369 1.51 -19.64 0.89
N GLU A 370 1.88 -19.90 2.15
CA GLU A 370 1.69 -21.21 2.79
C GLU A 370 0.22 -21.60 2.86
N LYS A 371 -0.65 -20.67 3.28
CA LYS A 371 -2.10 -20.91 3.29
C LYS A 371 -2.64 -21.12 1.89
N ALA A 372 -2.18 -20.35 0.89
CA ALA A 372 -2.59 -20.57 -0.49
C ALA A 372 -2.18 -21.97 -0.98
N MET A 373 -0.97 -22.45 -0.67
CA MET A 373 -0.55 -23.82 -1.01
C MET A 373 -1.37 -24.90 -0.30
N GLU A 374 -1.92 -24.60 0.88
CA GLU A 374 -2.77 -25.51 1.65
C GLU A 374 -4.17 -25.62 1.05
N ILE A 375 -4.80 -24.49 0.72
CA ILE A 375 -6.23 -24.45 0.37
C ILE A 375 -6.50 -24.32 -1.13
N CYS A 376 -5.53 -23.87 -1.94
CA CYS A 376 -5.71 -23.61 -3.37
C CYS A 376 -5.08 -24.69 -4.25
N GLY A 377 -5.71 -24.98 -5.39
CA GLY A 377 -5.12 -25.78 -6.47
C GLY A 377 -4.27 -24.94 -7.44
N ASP A 378 -3.24 -25.55 -8.05
CA ASP A 378 -2.36 -24.93 -9.07
C ASP A 378 -1.91 -23.50 -8.71
N VAL A 379 -1.05 -23.39 -7.70
CA VAL A 379 -0.57 -22.11 -7.16
C VAL A 379 0.72 -21.68 -7.84
N TRP A 380 0.73 -20.46 -8.33
CA TRP A 380 1.87 -19.76 -8.90
C TRP A 380 2.24 -18.60 -7.98
N ALA A 381 3.53 -18.30 -7.87
CA ALA A 381 3.98 -17.19 -7.03
C ALA A 381 4.96 -16.26 -7.75
N ILE A 382 4.84 -14.95 -7.50
CA ILE A 382 5.88 -13.98 -7.85
C ILE A 382 6.23 -13.16 -6.61
N PHE A 383 7.47 -13.27 -6.15
CA PHE A 383 7.95 -12.47 -5.02
C PHE A 383 8.89 -11.37 -5.48
N VAL A 384 8.67 -10.16 -4.99
CA VAL A 384 9.44 -8.97 -5.30
C VAL A 384 10.52 -8.79 -4.24
N THR A 385 11.69 -9.38 -4.43
CA THR A 385 12.74 -9.30 -3.41
C THR A 385 14.14 -9.45 -3.97
N LYS A 386 15.11 -8.92 -3.22
CA LYS A 386 16.55 -9.17 -3.41
C LYS A 386 17.13 -10.03 -2.28
N ASP A 387 16.34 -10.34 -1.25
CA ASP A 387 16.77 -11.17 -0.13
C ASP A 387 16.87 -12.64 -0.57
N LYS A 388 18.08 -13.18 -0.53
CA LYS A 388 18.39 -14.56 -0.87
C LYS A 388 17.81 -15.58 0.10
N LYS A 389 17.57 -15.22 1.36
CA LYS A 389 16.89 -16.09 2.32
C LYS A 389 15.42 -16.21 1.97
N LEU A 390 14.75 -15.08 1.72
CA LEU A 390 13.35 -15.07 1.30
C LEU A 390 13.14 -15.78 -0.04
N GLU A 391 13.99 -15.53 -1.04
CA GLU A 391 13.97 -16.25 -2.32
C GLU A 391 13.99 -17.78 -2.14
N LYS A 392 14.91 -18.28 -1.30
CA LYS A 392 15.02 -19.72 -1.02
C LYS A 392 13.77 -20.25 -0.33
N ARG A 393 13.20 -19.48 0.62
CA ARG A 393 11.97 -19.87 1.33
C ARG A 393 10.78 -19.96 0.37
N VAL A 394 10.57 -18.95 -0.47
CA VAL A 394 9.49 -18.95 -1.48
C VAL A 394 9.59 -20.14 -2.41
N LYS A 395 10.77 -20.39 -2.98
CA LYS A 395 11.02 -21.54 -3.89
C LYS A 395 10.81 -22.89 -3.21
N SER A 396 11.06 -22.99 -1.91
CA SER A 396 10.82 -24.22 -1.14
C SER A 396 9.34 -24.49 -0.88
N ILE A 397 8.52 -23.44 -0.77
CA ILE A 397 7.08 -23.53 -0.54
C ILE A 397 6.33 -23.75 -1.86
N CYS A 398 6.63 -22.94 -2.88
CA CYS A 398 5.97 -22.97 -4.18
C CYS A 398 7.03 -23.18 -5.29
N PRO A 399 7.12 -24.39 -5.87
CA PRO A 399 8.06 -24.66 -6.97
C PRO A 399 7.76 -23.83 -8.24
N GLN A 400 6.49 -23.49 -8.48
CA GLN A 400 6.02 -22.64 -9.58
C GLN A 400 6.16 -21.15 -9.23
N SER A 401 7.36 -20.73 -8.81
CA SER A 401 7.63 -19.38 -8.36
C SER A 401 8.70 -18.66 -9.17
N MET A 402 8.57 -17.33 -9.23
CA MET A 402 9.55 -16.42 -9.80
C MET A 402 9.92 -15.33 -8.79
N ILE A 403 11.18 -14.91 -8.82
CA ILE A 403 11.67 -13.77 -8.03
C ILE A 403 12.02 -12.62 -8.97
N VAL A 404 11.51 -11.43 -8.67
CA VAL A 404 11.84 -10.20 -9.40
C VAL A 404 12.38 -9.13 -8.46
N PRO A 405 13.30 -8.25 -8.90
CA PRO A 405 13.97 -7.31 -8.00
C PRO A 405 13.19 -6.02 -7.72
N SER A 406 12.06 -5.77 -8.38
CA SER A 406 11.29 -4.53 -8.22
C SER A 406 9.82 -4.66 -8.66
N PRO A 407 8.89 -3.92 -8.03
CA PRO A 407 7.48 -3.83 -8.44
C PRO A 407 7.28 -3.48 -9.91
N ASP A 408 8.10 -2.56 -10.45
CA ASP A 408 8.00 -2.10 -11.84
C ASP A 408 8.08 -3.26 -12.86
N ILE A 409 8.84 -4.32 -12.56
CA ILE A 409 8.92 -5.53 -13.39
C ILE A 409 7.63 -6.32 -13.26
N LEU A 410 7.15 -6.60 -12.03
CA LEU A 410 5.89 -7.29 -11.79
C LEU A 410 4.74 -6.61 -12.54
N LEU A 411 4.56 -5.31 -12.34
CA LEU A 411 3.51 -4.52 -12.98
C LEU A 411 3.59 -4.59 -14.50
N THR A 412 4.78 -4.45 -15.07
CA THR A 412 4.94 -4.49 -16.54
C THR A 412 4.63 -5.88 -17.09
N MET A 413 5.02 -6.96 -16.38
CA MET A 413 4.62 -8.32 -16.76
C MET A 413 3.10 -8.48 -16.76
N LEU A 414 2.43 -8.07 -15.67
CA LEU A 414 0.97 -8.15 -15.56
C LEU A 414 0.27 -7.32 -16.64
N GLY A 415 0.76 -6.09 -16.89
CA GLY A 415 0.26 -5.23 -17.95
C GLY A 415 0.35 -5.87 -19.33
N LEU A 416 1.51 -6.44 -19.69
CA LEU A 416 1.72 -7.11 -20.98
C LEU A 416 0.92 -8.42 -21.13
N LEU A 417 0.66 -9.13 -20.03
CA LEU A 417 -0.18 -10.34 -20.01
C LEU A 417 -1.67 -10.02 -20.23
N SER A 418 -2.07 -8.77 -20.03
CA SER A 418 -3.47 -8.33 -20.10
C SER A 418 -3.90 -7.80 -21.48
N LEU A 419 -2.98 -7.74 -22.45
CA LEU A 419 -3.17 -7.19 -23.79
C LEU A 419 -3.91 -8.13 -24.74
#